data_AF-A0A6I2A076-F1
#
_entry.id   AF-A0A6I2A076-F1
#
_cell.length_a   1.000
_cell.length_b   1.000
_cell.length_c   1.000
_cell.angle_alpha   90.00
_cell.angle_beta   90.00
_cell.angle_gamma   90.00
#
_symmetry.space_group_name_H-M   'P 1'
#
loop_
_entity.id
_entity.type
_entity.pdbx_description
1 polymer ?
#
loop_
_entity_poly.entity_id
_entity_poly.type
_entity_poly.pdbx_seq_one_letter_code
_entity_poly.pdbx_strand_id
1 'polypeptide(L)'
;MKRADNKFYLDIEQFEEGIETLRIFTVSVLFAFVKHSDDLKDLIIRNFIARGITILKGILALYKQGDFQNGWSLYRTLLDRLFHIESLSQTDEFQLFHDWCFVKQYEQRNKARSDPLLKSSLDRDFFKESPEEKARYQKLKKKGLDWKRPYPEDSARRLGLPFLYAHGYDYASMHVHPMSDDGFQDFLDLIGIDSNIEPVDQSALLNNACLVLTLLIQEGMNASNLKWVRVAYDFIDNFRELLNSGSTDYRVSFLKVSKLFELDHLCSRP
;
A
#
# COMPACT_ATOMS: atom_id res chain seq x y z
N MET A 1 -27.97 23.86 -16.18
CA MET A 1 -27.54 23.10 -15.00
C MET A 1 -26.08 23.44 -14.77
N LYS A 2 -25.75 24.23 -13.73
CA LYS A 2 -24.37 24.65 -13.44
C LYS A 2 -23.58 23.40 -13.00
N ARG A 3 -22.46 23.12 -13.67
CA ARG A 3 -21.46 22.14 -13.20
C ARG A 3 -20.83 22.69 -11.91
N ALA A 4 -21.28 22.16 -10.77
CA ALA A 4 -20.48 22.05 -9.54
C ALA A 4 -19.36 21.02 -9.84
N ASP A 5 -18.10 21.11 -9.42
CA ASP A 5 -17.35 21.99 -8.52
C ASP A 5 -15.92 22.05 -9.06
N ASN A 6 -15.17 23.14 -8.80
CA ASN A 6 -13.72 23.13 -8.97
C ASN A 6 -13.13 22.06 -8.04
N LYS A 7 -12.76 20.90 -8.58
CA LYS A 7 -11.99 19.91 -7.83
C LYS A 7 -10.65 20.53 -7.48
N PHE A 8 -10.37 20.67 -6.19
CA PHE A 8 -9.07 21.10 -5.70
C PHE A 8 -8.13 19.90 -5.74
N TYR A 9 -7.15 19.94 -6.64
CA TYR A 9 -6.00 19.05 -6.61
C TYR A 9 -4.74 19.89 -6.43
N LEU A 10 -3.79 19.30 -5.73
CA LEU A 10 -2.45 19.85 -5.59
C LEU A 10 -1.75 19.84 -6.96
N ASP A 11 -0.86 20.81 -7.16
CA ASP A 11 0.09 20.71 -8.27
C ASP A 11 1.15 19.62 -7.99
N ILE A 12 1.96 19.31 -9.01
CA ILE A 12 2.97 18.26 -8.90
C ILE A 12 4.05 18.58 -7.85
N GLU A 13 4.43 19.85 -7.68
CA GLU A 13 5.47 20.26 -6.72
C GLU A 13 4.97 20.07 -5.28
N GLN A 14 3.71 20.42 -5.03
CA GLN A 14 3.01 20.19 -3.77
C GLN A 14 2.87 18.69 -3.46
N PHE A 15 2.55 17.86 -4.46
CA PHE A 15 2.53 16.41 -4.28
C PHE A 15 3.92 15.86 -3.96
N GLU A 16 4.97 16.31 -4.64
CA GLU A 16 6.35 15.87 -4.36
C GLU A 16 6.78 16.22 -2.93
N GLU A 17 6.55 17.46 -2.51
CA GLU A 17 6.87 17.90 -1.14
C GLU A 17 6.06 17.11 -0.09
N GLY A 18 4.76 16.96 -0.32
CA GLY A 18 3.87 16.20 0.56
C GLY A 18 4.29 14.74 0.67
N ILE A 19 4.50 14.05 -0.46
CA ILE A 19 4.91 12.64 -0.50
C ILE A 19 6.26 12.46 0.19
N GLU A 20 7.21 13.37 0.01
CA GLU A 20 8.50 13.29 0.70
C GLU A 20 8.35 13.47 2.22
N THR A 21 7.49 14.40 2.66
CA THR A 21 7.19 14.58 4.08
C THR A 21 6.52 13.33 4.67
N LEU A 22 5.53 12.78 3.97
CA LEU A 22 4.84 11.54 4.34
C LEU A 22 5.81 10.35 4.37
N ARG A 23 6.77 10.30 3.46
CA ARG A 23 7.85 9.29 3.45
C ARG A 23 8.67 9.37 4.73
N ILE A 24 9.14 10.56 5.10
CA ILE A 24 9.96 10.74 6.31
C ILE A 24 9.15 10.37 7.56
N PHE A 25 7.89 10.81 7.66
CA PHE A 25 6.99 10.40 8.73
C PHE A 25 6.84 8.87 8.80
N THR A 26 6.60 8.22 7.65
CA THR A 26 6.48 6.77 7.57
C THR A 26 7.74 6.08 8.06
N VAL A 27 8.92 6.60 7.71
CA VAL A 27 10.20 6.09 8.18
C VAL A 27 10.31 6.22 9.71
N SER A 28 9.91 7.34 10.31
CA SER A 28 9.88 7.49 11.77
C SER A 28 8.97 6.46 12.45
N VAL A 29 7.79 6.20 11.88
CA VAL A 29 6.87 5.13 12.34
C VAL A 29 7.54 3.75 12.26
N LEU A 30 8.19 3.43 11.14
CA LEU A 30 8.89 2.16 10.95
C LEU A 30 10.07 1.97 11.91
N PHE A 31 10.82 3.04 12.21
CA PHE A 31 11.87 3.00 13.22
C PHE A 31 11.31 2.73 14.61
N ALA A 32 10.18 3.34 14.96
CA ALA A 32 9.50 3.08 16.23
C ALA A 32 9.08 1.60 16.35
N PHE A 33 8.55 1.00 15.27
CA PHE A 33 8.31 -0.45 15.23
C PHE A 33 9.56 -1.28 15.47
N VAL A 34 10.66 -0.99 14.76
CA VAL A 34 11.94 -1.73 14.92
C VAL A 34 12.46 -1.65 16.34
N LYS A 35 12.34 -0.47 16.98
CA LYS A 35 12.86 -0.24 18.31
C LYS A 35 12.00 -0.87 19.41
N HIS A 36 10.68 -0.83 19.25
CA HIS A 36 9.74 -1.17 20.31
C HIS A 36 9.02 -2.50 20.09
N SER A 37 9.19 -3.22 18.97
CA SER A 37 8.54 -4.53 18.81
C SER A 37 9.30 -5.50 17.91
N ASP A 38 9.37 -6.74 18.39
CA ASP A 38 9.78 -7.95 17.69
C ASP A 38 8.61 -8.95 17.54
N ASP A 39 7.39 -8.56 17.94
CA ASP A 39 6.20 -9.41 17.83
C ASP A 39 5.77 -9.60 16.36
N LEU A 40 5.31 -10.80 16.01
CA LEU A 40 4.92 -11.15 14.64
C LEU A 40 3.86 -10.20 14.07
N LYS A 41 2.89 -9.77 14.87
CA LYS A 41 1.85 -8.83 14.44
C LYS A 41 2.48 -7.53 13.95
N ASP A 42 3.33 -6.94 14.78
CA ASP A 42 4.00 -5.67 14.50
C ASP A 42 5.02 -5.80 13.36
N LEU A 43 5.67 -6.96 13.22
CA LEU A 43 6.52 -7.30 12.07
C LEU A 43 5.72 -7.34 10.75
N ILE A 44 4.50 -7.88 10.76
CA ILE A 44 3.63 -7.89 9.58
C ILE A 44 3.17 -6.46 9.26
N ILE A 45 2.66 -5.74 10.26
CA ILE A 45 2.18 -4.36 10.11
C ILE A 45 3.26 -3.45 9.51
N ARG A 46 4.46 -3.44 10.10
CA ARG A 46 5.55 -2.59 9.59
C ARG A 46 5.93 -2.94 8.15
N ASN A 47 5.89 -4.22 7.77
CA ASN A 47 6.21 -4.64 6.40
C ASN A 47 5.14 -4.18 5.41
N PHE A 48 3.87 -4.18 5.81
CA PHE A 48 2.77 -3.64 5.00
C PHE A 48 2.94 -2.14 4.78
N ILE A 49 3.22 -1.37 5.84
CA ILE A 49 3.47 0.07 5.77
C ILE A 49 4.70 0.38 4.89
N ALA A 50 5.81 -0.31 5.10
CA ALA A 50 7.05 -0.12 4.34
C ALA A 50 6.85 -0.38 2.84
N ARG A 51 6.11 -1.42 2.49
CA ARG A 51 5.77 -1.68 1.10
C ARG A 51 4.77 -0.66 0.56
N GLY A 52 3.84 -0.16 1.37
CA GLY A 52 2.91 0.91 1.00
C GLY A 52 3.60 2.18 0.54
N ILE A 53 4.55 2.71 1.31
CA ILE A 53 5.30 3.91 0.90
C ILE A 53 6.17 3.66 -0.34
N THR A 54 6.72 2.45 -0.49
CA THR A 54 7.47 2.07 -1.71
C THR A 54 6.56 2.09 -2.94
N ILE A 55 5.32 1.60 -2.82
CA ILE A 55 4.34 1.63 -3.89
C ILE A 55 3.96 3.07 -4.24
N LEU A 56 3.70 3.93 -3.25
CA LEU A 56 3.38 5.36 -3.49
C LEU A 56 4.50 6.07 -4.26
N LYS A 57 5.76 5.82 -3.91
CA LYS A 57 6.91 6.35 -4.67
C LYS A 57 6.94 5.83 -6.11
N GLY A 58 6.59 4.57 -6.34
CA GLY A 58 6.45 4.01 -7.67
C GLY A 58 5.35 4.70 -8.48
N ILE A 59 4.19 4.96 -7.85
CA ILE A 59 3.08 5.70 -8.47
C ILE A 59 3.54 7.11 -8.86
N LEU A 60 4.23 7.84 -7.98
CA LEU A 60 4.76 9.17 -8.30
C LEU A 60 5.74 9.13 -9.47
N ALA A 61 6.64 8.14 -9.52
CA ALA A 61 7.60 8.00 -10.62
C ALA A 61 6.89 7.76 -11.96
N LEU A 62 5.90 6.88 -11.99
CA LEU A 62 5.09 6.59 -13.18
C LEU A 62 4.25 7.81 -13.60
N TYR A 63 3.65 8.51 -12.63
CA TYR A 63 2.91 9.74 -12.88
C TYR A 63 3.76 10.80 -13.58
N LYS A 64 5.00 11.00 -13.12
CA LYS A 64 5.95 11.95 -13.75
C LYS A 64 6.37 11.54 -15.17
N GLN A 65 6.25 10.26 -15.51
CA GLN A 65 6.54 9.71 -16.84
C GLN A 65 5.31 9.70 -17.75
N GLY A 66 4.13 10.07 -17.23
CA GLY A 66 2.86 9.95 -17.97
C GLY A 66 2.27 8.54 -17.99
N ASP A 67 2.89 7.57 -17.31
CA ASP A 67 2.44 6.17 -17.27
C ASP A 67 1.37 5.98 -16.18
N PHE A 68 0.21 6.55 -16.42
CA PHE A 68 -0.88 6.55 -15.45
C PHE A 68 -1.53 5.18 -15.27
N GLN A 69 -1.57 4.35 -16.32
CA GLN A 69 -2.18 3.01 -16.27
C GLN A 69 -1.42 2.08 -15.33
N ASN A 70 -0.09 2.04 -15.43
CA ASN A 70 0.72 1.29 -14.47
C ASN A 70 0.65 1.92 -13.08
N GLY A 71 0.49 3.25 -12.99
CA GLY A 71 0.20 3.95 -11.74
C GLY A 71 -1.09 3.46 -11.06
N TRP A 72 -2.18 3.31 -11.80
CA TRP A 72 -3.45 2.77 -11.30
C TRP A 72 -3.35 1.29 -10.90
N SER A 73 -2.54 0.49 -11.61
CA SER A 73 -2.23 -0.89 -11.22
C SER A 73 -1.51 -0.98 -9.87
N LEU A 74 -0.54 -0.08 -9.63
CA LEU A 74 0.12 0.05 -8.34
C LEU A 74 -0.83 0.56 -7.25
N TYR A 75 -1.72 1.49 -7.57
CA TYR A 75 -2.75 1.97 -6.64
C TYR A 75 -3.65 0.84 -6.14
N ARG A 76 -4.10 -0.06 -7.04
CA ARG A 76 -4.88 -1.25 -6.64
C ARG A 76 -4.10 -2.15 -5.68
N THR A 77 -2.80 -2.32 -5.91
CA THR A 77 -1.92 -3.08 -5.00
C THR A 77 -1.79 -2.40 -3.63
N LEU A 78 -1.84 -1.07 -3.57
CA LEU A 78 -1.84 -0.31 -2.32
C LEU A 78 -3.15 -0.49 -1.54
N LEU A 79 -4.29 -0.48 -2.24
CA LEU A 79 -5.62 -0.75 -1.65
C LEU A 79 -5.71 -2.17 -1.07
N ASP A 80 -5.25 -3.18 -1.81
CA ASP A 80 -5.20 -4.55 -1.30
C ASP A 80 -4.52 -4.58 0.07
N ARG A 81 -3.42 -3.84 0.26
CA ARG A 81 -2.70 -3.80 1.55
C ARG A 81 -3.52 -3.20 2.67
N LEU A 82 -4.20 -2.09 2.40
CA LEU A 82 -5.10 -1.47 3.37
C LEU A 82 -6.18 -2.46 3.80
N PHE A 83 -6.84 -3.13 2.85
CA PHE A 83 -7.90 -4.09 3.14
C PHE A 83 -7.41 -5.34 3.88
N HIS A 84 -6.21 -5.80 3.58
CA HIS A 84 -5.60 -6.89 4.35
C HIS A 84 -5.28 -6.47 5.80
N ILE A 85 -4.69 -5.29 6.02
CA ILE A 85 -4.41 -4.80 7.38
C ILE A 85 -5.69 -4.59 8.18
N GLU A 86 -6.72 -3.99 7.57
CA GLU A 86 -8.02 -3.83 8.21
C GLU A 86 -8.59 -5.19 8.63
N SER A 87 -8.66 -6.14 7.70
CA SER A 87 -9.21 -7.46 8.01
C SER A 87 -8.42 -8.18 9.11
N LEU A 88 -7.09 -8.11 9.08
CA LEU A 88 -6.24 -8.72 10.10
C LEU A 88 -6.40 -8.04 11.46
N SER A 89 -6.58 -6.72 11.48
CA SER A 89 -6.85 -5.96 12.71
C SER A 89 -8.17 -6.37 13.35
N GLN A 90 -9.19 -6.69 12.55
CA GLN A 90 -10.51 -7.08 13.06
C GLN A 90 -10.53 -8.52 13.58
N THR A 91 -9.79 -9.44 12.94
CA THR A 91 -9.85 -10.86 13.28
C THR A 91 -8.71 -11.34 14.19
N ASP A 92 -7.67 -10.53 14.36
CA ASP A 92 -6.42 -10.87 15.06
C ASP A 92 -5.73 -12.13 14.48
N GLU A 93 -5.92 -12.40 13.19
CA GLU A 93 -5.44 -13.63 12.53
C GLU A 93 -4.01 -13.53 11.99
N PHE A 94 -3.17 -12.64 12.54
CA PHE A 94 -1.81 -12.38 12.04
C PHE A 94 -0.94 -13.65 11.95
N GLN A 95 -0.99 -14.52 12.96
CA GLN A 95 -0.26 -15.80 12.94
C GLN A 95 -0.80 -16.76 11.88
N LEU A 96 -2.13 -16.85 11.76
CA LEU A 96 -2.79 -17.71 10.77
C LEU A 96 -2.46 -17.26 9.34
N PHE A 97 -2.51 -15.96 9.09
CA PHE A 97 -2.11 -15.35 7.83
C PHE A 97 -0.64 -15.62 7.49
N HIS A 98 0.28 -15.40 8.44
CA HIS A 98 1.71 -15.65 8.23
C HIS A 98 2.00 -17.10 7.87
N ASP A 99 1.40 -18.06 8.59
CA ASP A 99 1.59 -19.47 8.31
C ASP A 99 0.96 -19.88 6.96
N TRP A 100 -0.20 -19.31 6.62
CA TRP A 100 -0.84 -19.54 5.33
C TRP A 100 0.02 -19.01 4.18
N CYS A 101 0.56 -17.80 4.32
CA CYS A 101 1.49 -17.21 3.35
C CYS A 101 2.73 -18.06 3.15
N PHE A 102 3.30 -18.62 4.23
CA PHE A 102 4.43 -19.53 4.14
C PHE A 102 4.07 -20.79 3.33
N VAL A 103 2.94 -21.43 3.63
CA VAL A 103 2.48 -22.63 2.92
C VAL A 103 2.28 -22.33 1.43
N LYS A 104 1.62 -21.23 1.07
CA LYS A 104 1.39 -20.86 -0.33
C LYS A 104 2.69 -20.57 -1.08
N GLN A 105 3.62 -19.83 -0.49
CA GLN A 105 4.92 -19.57 -1.11
C GLN A 105 5.74 -20.85 -1.28
N TYR A 106 5.74 -21.73 -0.28
CA TYR A 106 6.41 -23.03 -0.39
C TYR A 106 5.80 -23.90 -1.51
N GLU A 107 4.47 -23.98 -1.60
CA GLU A 107 3.77 -24.71 -2.67
C GLU A 107 4.10 -24.17 -4.07
N GLN A 108 4.16 -22.84 -4.25
CA GLN A 108 4.49 -22.24 -5.54
C GLN A 108 5.97 -22.44 -5.92
N ARG A 109 6.89 -22.31 -4.96
CA ARG A 109 8.31 -22.64 -5.18
C ARG A 109 8.47 -24.09 -5.63
N ASN A 110 7.73 -25.01 -5.02
CA ASN A 110 7.80 -26.43 -5.38
C ASN A 110 7.20 -26.74 -6.74
N LYS A 111 6.10 -26.07 -7.12
CA LYS A 111 5.56 -26.16 -8.48
C LYS A 111 6.59 -25.72 -9.52
N ALA A 112 7.19 -24.54 -9.34
CA ALA A 112 8.21 -24.03 -10.24
C ALA A 112 9.39 -25.01 -10.38
N ARG A 113 9.87 -25.60 -9.27
CA ARG A 113 10.94 -26.61 -9.29
C ARG A 113 10.58 -27.89 -10.02
N SER A 114 9.33 -28.33 -9.88
CA SER A 114 8.84 -29.53 -10.55
C SER A 114 8.55 -29.31 -12.03
N ASP A 115 8.48 -28.05 -12.48
CA ASP A 115 8.18 -27.69 -13.86
C ASP A 115 9.35 -28.09 -14.79
N PRO A 116 9.15 -29.03 -15.72
CA PRO A 116 10.18 -29.44 -16.67
C PRO A 116 10.70 -28.29 -17.54
N LEU A 117 9.87 -27.28 -17.85
CA LEU A 117 10.23 -26.14 -18.69
C LEU A 117 11.19 -25.18 -18.00
N LEU A 118 11.20 -25.15 -16.67
CA LEU A 118 12.00 -24.22 -15.88
C LEU A 118 13.32 -24.82 -15.40
N LYS A 119 13.51 -26.15 -15.43
CA LYS A 119 14.66 -26.85 -14.83
C LYS A 119 16.04 -26.30 -15.19
N SER A 120 16.23 -25.81 -16.41
CA SER A 120 17.51 -25.25 -16.89
C SER A 120 17.72 -23.80 -16.49
N SER A 121 16.66 -23.08 -16.12
CA SER A 121 16.64 -21.63 -15.88
C SER A 121 16.41 -21.26 -14.41
N LEU A 122 16.11 -22.23 -13.55
CA LEU A 122 15.91 -21.99 -12.12
C LEU A 122 17.25 -21.77 -11.43
N ASP A 123 17.35 -20.64 -10.73
CA ASP A 123 18.41 -20.38 -9.77
C ASP A 123 18.36 -21.44 -8.65
N ARG A 124 19.38 -22.30 -8.61
CA ARG A 124 19.40 -23.44 -7.68
C ARG A 124 19.41 -23.00 -6.22
N ASP A 125 19.88 -21.80 -5.91
CA ASP A 125 20.01 -21.33 -4.53
C ASP A 125 18.69 -20.73 -4.02
N PHE A 126 17.98 -19.94 -4.83
CA PHE A 126 16.67 -19.39 -4.46
C PHE A 126 15.61 -20.49 -4.24
N PHE A 127 15.72 -21.58 -4.99
CA PHE A 127 14.80 -22.71 -4.95
C PHE A 127 15.26 -23.86 -4.02
N LYS A 128 16.36 -23.67 -3.28
CA LYS A 128 16.86 -24.68 -2.33
C LYS A 128 15.96 -24.72 -1.10
N GLU A 129 15.44 -25.91 -0.79
CA GLU A 129 14.71 -26.13 0.46
C GLU A 129 15.67 -26.48 1.59
N SER A 130 15.50 -25.83 2.74
CA SER A 130 16.12 -26.30 3.97
C SER A 130 15.31 -27.45 4.60
N PRO A 131 15.95 -28.38 5.33
CA PRO A 131 15.23 -29.41 6.11
C PRO A 131 14.21 -28.80 7.08
N GLU A 132 14.51 -27.63 7.65
CA GLU A 132 13.65 -26.90 8.58
C GLU A 132 12.38 -26.38 7.90
N GLU A 133 12.51 -25.79 6.69
CA GLU A 133 11.36 -25.33 5.91
C GLU A 133 10.43 -26.49 5.55
N LYS A 134 11.00 -27.63 5.14
CA LYS A 134 10.22 -28.84 4.82
C LYS A 134 9.48 -29.37 6.05
N ALA A 135 10.13 -29.43 7.21
CA ALA A 135 9.51 -29.82 8.46
C ALA A 135 8.38 -28.86 8.87
N ARG A 136 8.61 -27.54 8.75
CA ARG A 136 7.59 -26.51 9.00
C ARG A 136 6.39 -26.68 8.07
N TYR A 137 6.63 -26.86 6.77
CA TYR A 137 5.58 -27.09 5.79
C TYR A 137 4.73 -28.32 6.13
N GLN A 138 5.36 -29.46 6.42
CA GLN A 138 4.63 -30.69 6.78
C GLN A 138 3.76 -30.51 8.02
N LYS A 139 4.26 -29.79 9.04
CA LYS A 139 3.49 -29.46 10.24
C LYS A 139 2.28 -28.57 9.92
N LEU A 140 2.50 -27.49 9.18
CA LEU A 140 1.45 -26.54 8.82
C LEU A 140 0.40 -27.14 7.88
N LYS A 141 0.83 -27.98 6.93
CA LYS A 141 -0.08 -28.66 5.99
C LYS A 141 -1.04 -29.60 6.71
N LYS A 142 -0.56 -30.33 7.73
CA LYS A 142 -1.39 -31.19 8.59
C LYS A 142 -2.39 -30.40 9.44
N LYS A 143 -2.04 -29.17 9.84
CA LYS A 143 -2.91 -28.30 10.65
C LYS A 143 -4.15 -27.83 9.89
N GLY A 144 -4.13 -27.82 8.55
CA GLY A 144 -5.26 -27.38 7.73
C GLY A 144 -5.56 -25.90 7.90
N LEU A 145 -4.71 -25.02 7.34
CA LEU A 145 -4.87 -23.58 7.44
C LEU A 145 -6.00 -23.08 6.51
N ASP A 146 -7.11 -22.63 7.09
CA ASP A 146 -8.24 -22.00 6.36
C ASP A 146 -8.24 -20.48 6.55
N TRP A 147 -7.17 -19.82 6.11
CA TRP A 147 -7.19 -18.36 6.00
C TRP A 147 -7.81 -17.96 4.67
N LYS A 148 -8.76 -17.02 4.72
CA LYS A 148 -9.44 -16.49 3.53
C LYS A 148 -9.01 -15.05 3.30
N ARG A 149 -8.59 -14.76 2.06
CA ARG A 149 -8.32 -13.39 1.65
C ARG A 149 -9.60 -12.57 1.79
N PRO A 150 -9.56 -11.40 2.43
CA PRO A 150 -10.74 -10.55 2.54
C PRO A 150 -11.21 -10.12 1.15
N TYR A 151 -12.52 -10.07 0.96
CA TYR A 151 -13.09 -9.47 -0.24
C TYR A 151 -12.90 -7.95 -0.15
N PRO A 152 -12.34 -7.29 -1.19
CA PRO A 152 -12.04 -5.86 -1.14
C PRO A 152 -13.25 -4.99 -0.80
N GLU A 153 -14.42 -5.29 -1.37
CA GLU A 153 -15.64 -4.51 -1.15
C GLU A 153 -16.10 -4.56 0.31
N ASP A 154 -16.07 -5.75 0.92
CA ASP A 154 -16.47 -5.93 2.32
C ASP A 154 -15.55 -5.12 3.26
N SER A 155 -14.26 -5.09 2.94
CA SER A 155 -13.26 -4.34 3.71
C SER A 155 -13.47 -2.83 3.58
N ALA A 156 -13.73 -2.34 2.36
CA ALA A 156 -14.07 -0.94 2.12
C ALA A 156 -15.36 -0.52 2.87
N ARG A 157 -16.37 -1.39 2.92
CA ARG A 157 -17.61 -1.17 3.67
C ARG A 157 -17.36 -1.12 5.18
N ARG A 158 -16.55 -2.01 5.74
CA ARG A 158 -16.20 -2.00 7.18
C ARG A 158 -15.42 -0.76 7.59
N LEU A 159 -14.55 -0.25 6.72
CA LEU A 159 -13.87 1.04 6.90
C LEU A 159 -14.83 2.24 6.86
N GLY A 160 -16.08 2.05 6.42
CA GLY A 160 -17.01 3.16 6.15
C GLY A 160 -16.64 3.95 4.90
N LEU A 161 -15.79 3.39 4.02
CA LEU A 161 -15.24 4.06 2.84
C LEU A 161 -15.50 3.22 1.56
N PRO A 162 -16.76 2.88 1.22
CA PRO A 162 -17.07 2.04 0.06
C PRO A 162 -16.58 2.65 -1.27
N PHE A 163 -16.41 3.97 -1.32
CA PHE A 163 -15.85 4.65 -2.49
C PHE A 163 -14.43 4.17 -2.82
N LEU A 164 -13.64 3.70 -1.84
CA LEU A 164 -12.29 3.17 -2.11
C LEU A 164 -12.34 1.93 -3.01
N TYR A 165 -13.37 1.07 -2.84
CA TYR A 165 -13.60 -0.05 -3.74
C TYR A 165 -14.01 0.43 -5.13
N ALA A 166 -15.03 1.30 -5.21
CA ALA A 166 -15.52 1.80 -6.49
C ALA A 166 -14.41 2.50 -7.28
N HIS A 167 -13.60 3.35 -6.64
CA HIS A 167 -12.49 4.03 -7.30
C HIS A 167 -11.35 3.10 -7.67
N GLY A 168 -11.01 2.10 -6.84
CA GLY A 168 -9.85 1.24 -7.05
C GLY A 168 -10.09 -0.06 -7.81
N TYR A 169 -11.34 -0.49 -7.95
CA TYR A 169 -11.73 -1.72 -8.64
C TYR A 169 -12.68 -1.40 -9.78
N ASP A 170 -13.80 -0.75 -9.55
CA ASP A 170 -14.78 -0.52 -10.62
C ASP A 170 -14.27 0.49 -11.65
N TYR A 171 -13.92 1.70 -11.20
CA TYR A 171 -13.48 2.78 -12.08
C TYR A 171 -12.02 2.62 -12.51
N ALA A 172 -11.11 2.25 -11.58
CA ALA A 172 -9.73 1.99 -11.96
C ALA A 172 -9.56 0.81 -12.92
N SER A 173 -10.53 -0.12 -13.02
CA SER A 173 -10.46 -1.16 -14.06
C SER A 173 -10.48 -0.58 -15.48
N MET A 174 -11.08 0.60 -15.68
CA MET A 174 -11.01 1.32 -16.97
C MET A 174 -9.59 1.80 -17.29
N HIS A 175 -8.71 1.92 -16.28
CA HIS A 175 -7.31 2.30 -16.44
C HIS A 175 -6.34 1.11 -16.43
N VAL A 176 -6.71 0.02 -15.75
CA VAL A 176 -5.84 -1.17 -15.58
C VAL A 176 -6.00 -2.16 -16.73
N HIS A 177 -7.22 -2.31 -17.28
CA HIS A 177 -7.51 -3.17 -18.44
C HIS A 177 -8.66 -2.56 -19.29
N PRO A 178 -8.42 -1.46 -20.02
CA PRO A 178 -9.37 -1.00 -21.04
C PRO A 178 -9.53 -2.12 -22.08
N MET A 179 -10.71 -2.74 -22.20
CA MET A 179 -10.87 -4.03 -22.87
C MET A 179 -10.31 -4.10 -24.30
N SER A 180 -10.94 -3.39 -25.24
CA SER A 180 -10.59 -3.46 -26.68
C SER A 180 -9.61 -2.37 -27.12
N ASP A 181 -9.43 -1.37 -26.27
CA ASP A 181 -8.64 -0.16 -26.47
C ASP A 181 -7.41 -0.10 -25.53
N ASP A 182 -7.06 -1.23 -24.90
CA ASP A 182 -5.82 -1.36 -24.13
C ASP A 182 -4.61 -0.96 -24.97
N GLY A 183 -3.74 -0.13 -24.41
CA GLY A 183 -2.55 0.38 -25.11
C GLY A 183 -2.81 1.32 -26.28
N PHE A 184 -4.03 1.84 -26.49
CA PHE A 184 -4.29 2.80 -27.57
C PHE A 184 -3.48 4.10 -27.39
N GLN A 185 -3.40 4.62 -26.15
CA GLN A 185 -2.58 5.79 -25.86
C GLN A 185 -1.08 5.48 -26.06
N ASP A 186 -0.61 4.33 -25.57
CA ASP A 186 0.78 3.90 -25.76
C ASP A 186 1.14 3.79 -27.24
N PHE A 187 0.22 3.27 -28.06
CA PHE A 187 0.39 3.20 -29.50
C PHE A 187 0.59 4.58 -30.11
N LEU A 188 -0.25 5.55 -29.77
CA LEU A 188 -0.15 6.93 -30.27
C LEU A 188 1.16 7.59 -29.85
N ASP A 189 1.55 7.44 -28.59
CA ASP A 189 2.78 8.01 -28.03
C ASP A 189 4.02 7.41 -28.70
N LEU A 190 4.06 6.09 -28.90
CA LEU A 190 5.19 5.37 -29.51
C LEU A 190 5.44 5.76 -30.96
N ILE A 191 4.39 6.07 -31.72
CA ILE A 191 4.49 6.46 -33.14
C ILE A 191 4.53 7.99 -33.32
N GLY A 192 4.43 8.75 -32.22
CA GLY A 192 4.46 10.22 -32.24
C GLY A 192 3.25 10.86 -32.90
N ILE A 193 2.07 10.23 -32.80
CA ILE A 193 0.81 10.85 -33.23
C ILE A 193 0.20 11.57 -32.05
N ASP A 194 0.13 12.91 -32.13
CA ASP A 194 -0.61 13.70 -31.17
C ASP A 194 -2.09 13.33 -31.25
N SER A 195 -2.64 12.88 -30.11
CA SER A 195 -4.07 12.68 -29.99
C SER A 195 -4.76 14.05 -29.99
N ASN A 196 -5.85 14.20 -30.74
CA ASN A 196 -6.72 15.38 -30.64
C ASN A 196 -7.60 15.36 -29.36
N ILE A 197 -7.35 14.40 -28.45
CA ILE A 197 -8.10 14.24 -27.20
C ILE A 197 -7.37 15.04 -26.13
N GLU A 198 -8.10 15.93 -25.44
CA GLU A 198 -7.54 16.65 -24.30
C GLU A 198 -7.06 15.65 -23.24
N PRO A 199 -5.83 15.81 -22.70
CA PRO A 199 -5.35 14.97 -21.62
C PRO A 199 -6.30 15.04 -20.43
N VAL A 200 -6.79 13.88 -19.99
CA VAL A 200 -7.64 13.80 -18.80
C VAL A 200 -6.76 13.99 -17.56
N ASP A 201 -7.11 14.95 -16.70
CA ASP A 201 -6.42 15.16 -15.42
C ASP A 201 -6.36 13.87 -14.59
N GLN A 202 -5.14 13.44 -14.28
CA GLN A 202 -4.85 12.22 -13.51
C GLN A 202 -4.50 12.51 -12.05
N SER A 203 -4.59 13.75 -11.58
CA SER A 203 -4.20 14.15 -10.21
C SER A 203 -4.91 13.35 -9.11
N ALA A 204 -6.09 12.80 -9.42
CA ALA A 204 -6.82 11.86 -8.57
C ALA A 204 -5.98 10.64 -8.17
N LEU A 205 -5.10 10.14 -9.04
CA LEU A 205 -4.23 8.99 -8.75
C LEU A 205 -3.31 9.28 -7.56
N LEU A 206 -2.60 10.42 -7.59
CA LEU A 206 -1.70 10.81 -6.50
C LEU A 206 -2.46 11.13 -5.22
N ASN A 207 -3.57 11.86 -5.34
CA ASN A 207 -4.40 12.22 -4.19
C ASN A 207 -4.92 10.96 -3.46
N ASN A 208 -5.52 10.03 -4.22
CA ASN A 208 -6.06 8.79 -3.67
C ASN A 208 -4.95 7.88 -3.13
N ALA A 209 -3.81 7.77 -3.81
CA ALA A 209 -2.70 6.95 -3.34
C ALA A 209 -2.13 7.48 -2.01
N CYS A 210 -2.02 8.80 -1.86
CA CYS A 210 -1.63 9.43 -0.61
C CYS A 210 -2.66 9.16 0.50
N LEU A 211 -3.95 9.33 0.22
CA LEU A 211 -5.03 9.04 1.16
C LEU A 211 -4.97 7.59 1.64
N VAL A 212 -4.88 6.63 0.72
CA VAL A 212 -4.81 5.19 1.07
C VAL A 212 -3.57 4.88 1.90
N LEU A 213 -2.42 5.49 1.62
CA LEU A 213 -1.24 5.30 2.46
C LEU A 213 -1.45 5.84 3.87
N THR A 214 -2.07 7.02 4.04
CA THR A 214 -2.36 7.55 5.38
C THR A 214 -3.33 6.66 6.16
N LEU A 215 -4.34 6.09 5.48
CA LEU A 215 -5.24 5.10 6.07
C LEU A 215 -4.49 3.83 6.48
N LEU A 216 -3.62 3.31 5.60
CA LEU A 216 -2.81 2.13 5.89
C LEU A 216 -1.91 2.33 7.11
N ILE A 217 -1.27 3.51 7.24
CA ILE A 217 -0.43 3.82 8.40
C ILE A 217 -1.28 3.90 9.67
N GLN A 218 -2.41 4.61 9.61
CA GLN A 218 -3.31 4.73 10.75
C GLN A 218 -3.84 3.36 11.22
N GLU A 219 -4.36 2.54 10.30
CA GLU A 219 -4.87 1.21 10.63
C GLU A 219 -3.75 0.32 11.18
N GLY A 220 -2.54 0.41 10.62
CA GLY A 220 -1.38 -0.30 11.16
C GLY A 220 -1.02 0.15 12.58
N MET A 221 -1.01 1.45 12.85
CA MET A 221 -0.77 1.99 14.19
C MET A 221 -1.84 1.51 15.19
N ASN A 222 -3.11 1.55 14.78
CA ASN A 222 -4.25 1.11 15.61
C ASN A 222 -4.21 -0.39 15.90
N ALA A 223 -3.78 -1.21 14.93
CA ALA A 223 -3.71 -2.66 15.07
C ALA A 223 -2.47 -3.13 15.85
N SER A 224 -1.45 -2.29 15.97
CA SER A 224 -0.19 -2.65 16.62
C SER A 224 -0.33 -2.88 18.13
N ASN A 225 0.64 -3.56 18.73
CA ASN A 225 0.73 -3.68 20.19
C ASN A 225 1.33 -2.41 20.85
N LEU A 226 1.52 -1.31 20.12
CA LEU A 226 2.20 -0.10 20.60
C LEU A 226 1.19 0.99 20.97
N LYS A 227 1.52 1.78 22.00
CA LYS A 227 0.77 2.99 22.36
C LYS A 227 1.37 4.20 21.66
N TRP A 228 0.76 4.63 20.57
CA TRP A 228 1.18 5.78 19.78
C TRP A 228 0.75 7.11 20.41
N VAL A 229 1.61 8.12 20.32
CA VAL A 229 1.27 9.47 20.80
C VAL A 229 0.32 10.18 19.84
N ARG A 230 -0.54 11.05 20.39
CA ARG A 230 -1.56 11.79 19.62
C ARG A 230 -0.97 12.58 18.45
N VAL A 231 0.24 13.13 18.61
CA VAL A 231 0.94 13.90 17.57
C VAL A 231 1.17 13.11 16.27
N ALA A 232 1.33 11.79 16.34
CA ALA A 232 1.45 10.96 15.13
C ALA A 232 0.13 10.91 14.34
N TYR A 233 -1.00 10.85 15.03
CA TYR A 233 -2.33 10.94 14.42
C TYR A 233 -2.63 12.35 13.92
N ASP A 234 -2.24 13.40 14.66
CA ASP A 234 -2.40 14.78 14.21
C ASP A 234 -1.68 15.04 12.88
N PHE A 235 -0.49 14.43 12.67
CA PHE A 235 0.18 14.51 11.38
C PHE A 235 -0.65 13.87 10.26
N ILE A 236 -1.20 12.69 10.49
CA ILE A 236 -2.05 11.98 9.51
C ILE A 236 -3.28 12.82 9.15
N ASP A 237 -3.95 13.38 10.15
CA ASP A 237 -5.15 14.20 9.97
C ASP A 237 -4.82 15.48 9.18
N ASN A 238 -3.77 16.20 9.58
CA ASN A 238 -3.32 17.40 8.86
C ASN A 238 -2.84 17.10 7.44
N PHE A 239 -2.25 15.93 7.20
CA PHE A 239 -1.86 15.51 5.85
C PHE A 239 -3.08 15.25 4.97
N ARG A 240 -4.17 14.73 5.52
CA ARG A 240 -5.43 14.60 4.78
C ARG A 240 -6.07 15.96 4.49
N GLU A 241 -5.92 16.93 5.39
CA GLU A 241 -6.33 18.31 5.13
C GLU A 241 -5.52 18.99 4.02
N LEU A 242 -4.22 18.67 3.87
CA LEU A 242 -3.45 19.04 2.69
C LEU A 242 -4.11 18.52 1.41
N LEU A 243 -4.47 17.22 1.38
CA LEU A 243 -5.09 16.60 0.20
C LEU A 243 -6.47 17.18 -0.14
N ASN A 244 -7.19 17.67 0.88
CA ASN A 244 -8.56 18.20 0.74
C ASN A 244 -8.58 19.69 0.38
N SER A 245 -7.72 20.50 1.00
CA SER A 245 -7.81 21.97 0.97
C SER A 245 -6.51 22.69 0.62
N GLY A 246 -5.39 21.95 0.53
CA GLY A 246 -4.07 22.54 0.35
C GLY A 246 -3.47 23.10 1.63
N SER A 247 -4.05 22.80 2.80
CA SER A 247 -3.53 23.24 4.09
C SER A 247 -2.07 22.79 4.29
N THR A 248 -1.25 23.69 4.85
CA THR A 248 0.15 23.41 5.17
C THR A 248 0.39 23.05 6.64
N ASP A 249 -0.68 22.86 7.42
CA ASP A 249 -0.61 22.53 8.86
C ASP A 249 0.13 21.22 9.14
N TYR A 250 0.17 20.30 8.16
CA TYR A 250 0.94 19.06 8.24
C TYR A 250 2.41 19.32 8.56
N ARG A 251 2.98 20.45 8.10
CA ARG A 251 4.38 20.85 8.38
C ARG A 251 4.60 21.11 9.87
N VAL A 252 3.62 21.70 10.56
CA VAL A 252 3.69 21.97 12.00
C VAL A 252 3.64 20.66 12.79
N SER A 253 2.69 19.78 12.46
CA SER A 253 2.63 18.44 13.08
C SER A 253 3.87 17.61 12.78
N PHE A 254 4.43 17.73 11.57
CA PHE A 254 5.66 17.05 11.18
C PHE A 254 6.84 17.46 12.07
N LEU A 255 7.04 18.76 12.29
CA LEU A 255 8.08 19.26 13.20
C LEU A 255 7.91 18.72 14.62
N LYS A 256 6.67 18.57 15.11
CA LYS A 256 6.41 17.95 16.41
C LYS A 256 6.77 16.47 16.42
N VAL A 257 6.42 15.72 15.36
CA VAL A 257 6.82 14.32 15.20
C VAL A 257 8.34 14.18 15.19
N SER A 258 9.05 15.00 14.42
CA SER A 258 10.52 14.96 14.34
C SER A 258 11.16 15.17 15.71
N LYS A 259 10.70 16.18 16.48
CA LYS A 259 11.19 16.42 17.84
C LYS A 259 10.91 15.25 18.79
N LEU A 260 9.71 14.67 18.74
CA LEU A 260 9.37 13.52 19.59
C LEU A 260 10.13 12.26 19.20
N PHE A 261 10.43 12.09 17.91
CA PHE A 261 11.24 10.99 17.41
C PHE A 261 12.68 11.09 17.91
N GLU A 262 13.29 12.28 17.89
CA GLU A 262 14.62 12.52 18.47
C GLU A 262 14.68 12.21 19.97
N LEU A 263 13.56 12.40 20.67
CA LEU A 263 13.43 12.14 22.10
C LEU A 263 12.90 10.73 22.42
N ASP A 264 12.75 9.86 21.43
CA ASP A 264 12.25 8.49 21.61
C ASP A 264 10.87 8.38 22.27
N HIS A 265 9.98 9.29 21.92
CA HIS A 265 8.64 9.42 22.50
C HIS A 265 7.50 9.23 21.49
N LEU A 266 7.76 8.70 20.29
CA LEU A 266 6.71 8.54 19.28
C LEU A 266 5.70 7.43 19.64
N CYS A 267 6.14 6.43 20.41
CA CYS A 267 5.27 5.41 20.99
C CYS A 267 5.88 4.84 22.27
N SER A 268 5.10 4.04 23.00
CA SER A 268 5.56 3.25 24.13
C SER A 268 5.03 1.82 24.06
N ARG A 269 5.70 0.88 24.75
CA ARG A 269 5.10 -0.43 25.01
C ARG A 269 3.99 -0.29 26.05
N PRO A 270 2.91 -1.08 25.96
CA PRO A 270 1.79 -1.04 26.89
C PRO A 270 2.19 -1.18 28.35
#